data_AF-A0A940DNF7-F1
#
_entry.id   AF-A0A940DNF7-F1
#
_cell.length_a   1.000
_cell.length_b   1.000
_cell.length_c   1.000
_cell.angle_alpha   90.00
_cell.angle_beta   90.00
_cell.angle_gamma   90.00
#
_symmetry.space_group_name_H-M   'P 1'
#
loop_
_entity.id
_entity.type
_entity.pdbx_description
1 polymer ?
#
loop_
_entity_poly.entity_id
_entity_poly.type
_entity_poly.pdbx_seq_one_letter_code
_entity_poly.pdbx_strand_id
1 'polypeptide(L)'
;MALIPFIYFTSLLVYVYSRHKAYDVACYVISLYVVTSLCAVLLQFFDLYETAGYLNYSHPSLLASCSYCILLTVALLPFIRLKTSSIHRISLRKKKLFKGICYGAFMVFLLTLFFVSKEIPSILARGIEERRADFYNGDIENFQSNLSGIAFALSWITNIFKFFSPLMLLFFFYSITYMNNSLSFNLMLFLSTLSQPIYAVINVDRTNFVYYLLMFCFCYVLFKDKFSASLKNKVKIFLLVIVSVFALYIAIVSIARFNDRDGGVWGSVLRYAGQPYMNFCYFFDCYDNVHKSFVRIFPMTHHFLFEKEYGREYMEYVFDNTGFFIGIFSTFLGDWMIDLGKSGMVCALLLFSFMSYFFLREGNFQSEVDFSWCIKLFIFISVPIFGIFYYRYYSYSVMFYCLFSMFMALVFRYNINYGTNRIV
;
A
#
# COMPACT_ATOMS: atom_id res chain seq x y z
N MET A 1 18.76 -10.01 -18.26
CA MET A 1 17.30 -9.92 -18.53
C MET A 1 16.60 -8.88 -17.65
N ALA A 2 17.12 -8.54 -16.46
CA ALA A 2 16.57 -7.48 -15.61
C ALA A 2 16.50 -6.08 -16.27
N LEU A 3 17.26 -5.82 -17.33
CA LEU A 3 17.16 -4.58 -18.12
C LEU A 3 15.83 -4.45 -18.88
N ILE A 4 15.18 -5.57 -19.24
CA ILE A 4 13.93 -5.58 -20.02
C ILE A 4 12.83 -4.78 -19.30
N PRO A 5 12.44 -5.10 -18.05
CA PRO A 5 11.39 -4.34 -17.38
C PRO A 5 11.80 -2.88 -17.14
N PHE A 6 13.07 -2.59 -16.87
CA PHE A 6 13.53 -1.22 -16.70
C PHE A 6 13.34 -0.38 -17.98
N ILE A 7 13.80 -0.89 -19.13
CA ILE A 7 13.64 -0.23 -20.43
C ILE A 7 12.15 -0.12 -20.79
N TYR A 8 11.38 -1.19 -20.57
CA TYR A 8 9.95 -1.23 -20.88
C TYR A 8 9.16 -0.20 -20.07
N PHE A 9 9.27 -0.20 -18.74
CA PHE A 9 8.53 0.75 -17.90
C PHE A 9 9.02 2.18 -18.04
N THR A 10 10.30 2.40 -18.35
CA THR A 10 10.81 3.73 -18.69
C THR A 10 10.17 4.24 -19.98
N SER A 11 10.10 3.38 -21.00
CA SER A 11 9.45 3.70 -22.28
C SER A 11 7.95 3.95 -22.08
N LEU A 12 7.28 3.12 -21.28
CA LEU A 12 5.87 3.30 -20.93
C LEU A 12 5.64 4.61 -20.17
N LEU A 13 6.53 4.97 -19.23
CA LEU A 13 6.47 6.23 -18.48
C LEU A 13 6.58 7.43 -19.43
N VAL A 14 7.56 7.42 -20.32
CA VAL A 14 7.76 8.47 -21.33
C VAL A 14 6.54 8.59 -22.24
N TYR A 15 6.00 7.46 -22.70
CA TYR A 15 4.79 7.42 -23.52
C TYR A 15 3.58 8.04 -22.80
N VAL A 16 3.28 7.60 -21.58
CA VAL A 16 2.14 8.09 -20.79
C VAL A 16 2.33 9.56 -20.43
N TYR A 17 3.52 9.96 -19.99
CA TYR A 17 3.84 11.36 -19.70
C TYR A 17 3.63 12.26 -20.93
N SER A 18 4.07 11.82 -22.11
CA SER A 18 3.91 12.57 -23.37
C SER A 18 2.44 12.70 -23.77
N ARG A 19 1.63 11.64 -23.60
CA ARG A 19 0.18 11.66 -23.84
C ARG A 19 -0.57 12.55 -22.84
N HIS A 20 -0.21 12.49 -21.56
CA HIS A 20 -0.91 13.22 -20.51
C HIS A 20 -0.44 14.67 -20.42
N LYS A 21 0.76 14.99 -20.92
CA LYS A 21 1.43 16.30 -20.81
C LYS A 21 1.60 16.78 -19.36
N ALA A 22 1.58 15.84 -18.42
CA ALA A 22 1.70 16.08 -16.99
C ALA A 22 2.12 14.78 -16.30
N TYR A 23 2.89 14.90 -15.21
CA TYR A 23 3.15 13.76 -14.33
C TYR A 23 1.95 13.59 -13.41
N ASP A 24 1.08 12.64 -13.71
CA ASP A 24 -0.17 12.38 -12.98
C ASP A 24 -0.15 11.01 -12.29
N VAL A 25 -1.31 10.52 -11.83
CA VAL A 25 -1.39 9.26 -11.06
C VAL A 25 -0.86 8.06 -11.86
N ALA A 26 -1.14 7.99 -13.15
CA ALA A 26 -0.63 6.90 -14.00
C ALA A 26 0.90 6.95 -14.08
N CYS A 27 1.46 8.15 -14.33
CA CYS A 27 2.91 8.35 -14.34
C CYS A 27 3.55 7.97 -13.00
N TYR A 28 2.90 8.31 -11.89
CA TYR A 28 3.36 7.97 -10.55
C TYR A 28 3.50 6.46 -10.35
N VAL A 29 2.44 5.69 -10.62
CA VAL A 29 2.50 4.24 -10.42
C VAL A 29 3.50 3.59 -11.36
N ILE A 30 3.56 3.99 -12.63
CA ILE A 30 4.57 3.46 -13.57
C ILE A 30 5.99 3.76 -13.08
N SER A 31 6.23 4.95 -12.52
CA SER A 31 7.55 5.31 -11.99
C SER A 31 8.00 4.44 -10.82
N LEU A 32 7.06 3.90 -10.01
CA LEU A 32 7.40 2.93 -8.98
C LEU A 32 7.98 1.65 -9.60
N TYR A 33 7.39 1.16 -10.69
CA TYR A 33 7.90 0.00 -11.43
C TYR A 33 9.22 0.29 -12.16
N VAL A 34 9.45 1.53 -12.61
CA VAL A 34 10.77 1.97 -13.12
C VAL A 34 11.82 1.85 -12.02
N VAL A 35 11.54 2.37 -10.83
CA VAL A 35 12.48 2.36 -9.70
C VAL A 35 12.78 0.93 -9.25
N THR A 36 11.77 0.08 -9.04
CA THR A 36 12.01 -1.31 -8.62
C THR A 36 12.71 -2.13 -9.69
N SER A 37 12.44 -1.89 -10.98
CA SER A 37 13.16 -2.53 -12.08
C SER A 37 14.62 -2.07 -12.16
N LEU A 38 14.90 -0.79 -11.91
CA LEU A 38 16.27 -0.28 -11.79
C LEU A 38 16.99 -0.96 -10.63
N CYS A 39 16.33 -1.08 -9.48
CA CYS A 39 16.89 -1.80 -8.33
C CYS A 39 17.19 -3.27 -8.66
N ALA A 40 16.36 -3.94 -9.47
CA ALA A 40 16.64 -5.30 -9.92
C ALA A 40 17.87 -5.37 -10.84
N VAL A 41 18.05 -4.40 -11.74
CA VAL A 41 19.27 -4.29 -12.58
C VAL A 41 20.51 -4.10 -11.72
N LEU A 42 20.45 -3.19 -10.74
CA LEU A 42 21.56 -2.92 -9.84
C LEU A 42 21.87 -4.13 -8.95
N LEU A 43 20.85 -4.85 -8.49
CA LEU A 43 21.01 -6.10 -7.74
C LEU A 43 21.76 -7.13 -8.59
N GLN A 44 21.45 -7.22 -9.89
CA GLN A 44 22.19 -8.07 -10.84
C GLN A 44 23.63 -7.62 -11.06
N PHE A 45 23.84 -6.31 -11.18
CA PHE A 45 25.14 -5.73 -11.47
C PHE A 45 26.13 -5.86 -10.30
N PHE A 46 25.64 -5.73 -9.06
CA PHE A 46 26.45 -5.84 -7.84
C PHE A 46 26.49 -7.26 -7.23
N ASP A 47 25.94 -8.25 -7.93
CA ASP A 47 25.89 -9.66 -7.51
C ASP A 47 25.37 -9.88 -6.08
N LEU A 48 24.33 -9.14 -5.70
CA LEU A 48 23.76 -9.18 -4.34
C LEU A 48 22.75 -10.32 -4.16
N TYR A 49 22.87 -11.41 -4.94
CA TYR A 49 21.92 -12.52 -4.99
C TYR A 49 22.12 -13.54 -3.85
N GLU A 50 23.36 -13.89 -3.53
CA GLU A 50 23.68 -14.97 -2.57
C GLU A 50 23.16 -14.70 -1.15
N THR A 51 23.03 -13.43 -0.76
CA THR A 51 22.60 -13.03 0.59
C THR A 51 21.10 -12.72 0.69
N ALA A 52 20.32 -12.99 -0.36
CA ALA A 52 18.91 -12.58 -0.46
C ALA A 52 17.90 -13.73 -0.37
N GLY A 53 18.34 -14.94 0.00
CA GLY A 53 17.46 -16.11 0.18
C GLY A 53 17.15 -16.86 -1.12
N TYR A 54 17.88 -16.57 -2.20
CA TYR A 54 17.76 -17.26 -3.48
C TYR A 54 18.74 -18.42 -3.52
N LEU A 55 18.20 -19.63 -3.56
CA LEU A 55 18.97 -20.75 -4.09
C LEU A 55 19.06 -20.55 -5.62
N ASN A 56 20.15 -19.93 -6.09
CA ASN A 56 20.66 -20.01 -7.47
C ASN A 56 19.77 -19.52 -8.65
N TYR A 57 18.88 -18.53 -8.47
CA TYR A 57 18.13 -17.94 -9.60
C TYR A 57 18.67 -16.55 -10.00
N SER A 58 19.70 -16.54 -10.84
CA SER A 58 20.38 -15.33 -11.33
C SER A 58 19.94 -14.88 -12.73
N HIS A 59 19.25 -15.75 -13.48
CA HIS A 59 18.95 -15.54 -14.89
C HIS A 59 17.45 -15.69 -15.19
N PRO A 60 16.67 -14.60 -15.10
CA PRO A 60 15.27 -14.61 -15.49
C PRO A 60 15.07 -15.03 -16.94
N SER A 61 14.09 -15.92 -17.21
CA SER A 61 13.76 -16.25 -18.60
C SER A 61 13.19 -15.03 -19.33
N LEU A 62 13.36 -15.04 -20.67
CA LEU A 62 12.77 -14.01 -21.53
C LEU A 62 11.23 -14.04 -21.41
N LEU A 63 10.64 -15.25 -21.34
CA LEU A 63 9.20 -15.42 -21.23
C LEU A 63 8.66 -14.79 -19.93
N ALA A 64 9.26 -15.13 -18.78
CA ALA A 64 8.87 -14.54 -17.50
C ALA A 64 9.00 -13.01 -17.51
N SER A 65 10.09 -12.48 -18.07
CA SER A 65 10.32 -11.04 -18.16
C SER A 65 9.28 -10.32 -19.04
N CYS A 66 8.94 -10.89 -20.19
CA CYS A 66 7.91 -10.37 -21.07
C CYS A 66 6.52 -10.47 -20.44
N SER A 67 6.20 -11.61 -19.81
CA SER A 67 4.95 -11.81 -19.08
C SER A 67 4.79 -10.80 -17.95
N TYR A 68 5.84 -10.53 -17.17
CA TYR A 68 5.84 -9.50 -16.13
C TYR A 68 5.40 -8.13 -16.68
N CYS A 69 6.04 -7.69 -17.78
CA CYS A 69 5.76 -6.39 -18.39
C CYS A 69 4.32 -6.29 -18.94
N ILE A 70 3.87 -7.32 -19.66
CA ILE A 70 2.55 -7.38 -20.27
C ILE A 70 1.46 -7.41 -19.19
N LEU A 71 1.57 -8.31 -18.21
CA LEU A 71 0.56 -8.50 -17.16
C LEU A 71 0.43 -7.25 -16.28
N LEU A 72 1.54 -6.61 -15.92
CA LEU A 72 1.49 -5.35 -15.20
C LEU A 72 0.87 -4.23 -16.03
N THR A 73 1.14 -4.18 -17.34
CA THR A 73 0.52 -3.17 -18.21
C THR A 73 -0.99 -3.38 -18.32
N VAL A 74 -1.46 -4.63 -18.36
CA VAL A 74 -2.91 -4.94 -18.27
C VAL A 74 -3.49 -4.42 -16.95
N ALA A 75 -2.81 -4.66 -15.82
CA ALA A 75 -3.24 -4.15 -14.50
C ALA A 75 -3.28 -2.62 -14.45
N LEU A 76 -2.35 -1.96 -15.14
CA LEU A 76 -2.20 -0.50 -15.13
C LEU A 76 -3.08 0.20 -16.17
N LEU A 77 -3.60 -0.53 -17.17
CA LEU A 77 -4.36 0.03 -18.28
C LEU A 77 -5.56 0.90 -17.86
N PRO A 78 -6.37 0.51 -16.85
CA PRO A 78 -7.46 1.37 -16.37
C PRO A 78 -6.97 2.74 -15.88
N PHE A 79 -5.79 2.80 -15.26
CA PHE A 79 -5.21 4.04 -14.74
C PHE A 79 -4.47 4.84 -15.81
N ILE A 80 -3.81 4.16 -16.75
CA ILE A 80 -3.18 4.80 -17.93
C ILE A 80 -4.20 5.55 -18.76
N ARG A 81 -5.46 5.09 -18.81
CA ARG A 81 -6.55 5.80 -19.51
C ARG A 81 -7.06 7.02 -18.73
N LEU A 82 -6.86 7.05 -17.41
CA LEU A 82 -7.30 8.14 -16.54
C LEU A 82 -6.29 9.28 -16.55
N LYS A 83 -6.58 10.34 -17.29
CA LYS A 83 -5.82 11.58 -17.23
C LYS A 83 -6.22 12.40 -16.00
N THR A 84 -5.71 12.05 -14.82
CA THR A 84 -6.13 12.71 -13.56
C THR A 84 -5.74 14.19 -13.49
N SER A 85 -4.85 14.64 -14.38
CA SER A 85 -4.50 16.05 -14.56
C SER A 85 -5.60 16.87 -15.25
N SER A 86 -6.51 16.27 -16.02
CA SER A 86 -7.65 16.98 -16.63
C SER A 86 -8.86 17.12 -15.71
N ILE A 87 -8.83 16.49 -14.54
CA ILE A 87 -9.85 16.68 -13.49
C ILE A 87 -9.55 17.99 -12.77
N HIS A 88 -10.39 19.00 -12.98
CA HIS A 88 -10.22 20.33 -12.42
C HIS A 88 -10.89 20.49 -11.06
N ARG A 89 -12.03 19.80 -10.85
CA ARG A 89 -12.82 19.93 -9.63
C ARG A 89 -13.20 18.58 -9.06
N ILE A 90 -13.11 18.48 -7.73
CA ILE A 90 -13.63 17.36 -6.98
C ILE A 90 -14.76 17.88 -6.10
N SER A 91 -15.98 17.43 -6.37
CA SER A 91 -17.19 17.85 -5.68
C SER A 91 -17.35 17.11 -4.34
N LEU A 92 -17.76 17.82 -3.28
CA LEU A 92 -18.13 17.22 -2.01
C LEU A 92 -19.51 17.69 -1.57
N ARG A 93 -20.49 16.80 -1.69
CA ARG A 93 -21.88 17.04 -1.31
C ARG A 93 -22.06 16.99 0.22
N LYS A 94 -21.46 16.00 0.88
CA LYS A 94 -21.66 15.71 2.31
C LYS A 94 -20.57 16.30 3.22
N LYS A 95 -20.46 17.64 3.26
CA LYS A 95 -19.43 18.33 4.08
C LYS A 95 -19.52 18.03 5.58
N LYS A 96 -20.73 17.93 6.15
CA LYS A 96 -20.92 17.60 7.58
C LYS A 96 -20.40 16.20 7.90
N LEU A 97 -20.77 15.22 7.08
CA LEU A 97 -20.28 13.84 7.22
C LEU A 97 -18.75 13.79 7.12
N PHE A 98 -18.18 14.46 6.11
CA PHE A 98 -16.72 14.58 5.95
C PHE A 98 -16.04 15.07 7.23
N LYS A 99 -16.51 16.18 7.81
CA LYS A 99 -15.96 16.71 9.07
C LYS A 99 -16.15 15.75 10.24
N GLY A 100 -17.32 15.11 10.34
CA GLY A 100 -17.58 14.10 11.37
C GLY A 100 -16.60 12.93 11.33
N ILE A 101 -16.30 12.41 10.14
CA ILE A 101 -15.29 11.37 9.93
C ILE A 101 -13.91 11.87 10.35
N CYS A 102 -13.53 13.10 9.98
CA CYS A 102 -12.24 13.67 10.39
C CYS A 102 -12.10 13.77 11.90
N TYR A 103 -13.14 14.22 12.62
CA TYR A 103 -13.14 14.26 14.08
C TYR A 103 -13.08 12.86 14.69
N GLY A 104 -13.87 11.92 14.18
CA GLY A 104 -13.83 10.52 14.62
C GLY A 104 -12.43 9.90 14.44
N ALA A 105 -11.82 10.10 13.28
CA ALA A 105 -10.46 9.64 13.00
C ALA A 105 -9.43 10.23 13.96
N PHE A 106 -9.56 11.52 14.29
CA PHE A 106 -8.69 12.17 15.26
C PHE A 106 -8.89 11.63 16.68
N MET A 107 -10.12 11.35 17.10
CA MET A 107 -10.39 10.70 18.39
C MET A 107 -9.74 9.32 18.47
N VAL A 108 -9.80 8.53 17.39
CA VAL A 108 -9.14 7.23 17.33
C VAL A 108 -7.61 7.36 17.37
N PHE A 109 -7.05 8.41 16.76
CA PHE A 109 -5.64 8.74 16.89
C PHE A 109 -5.24 9.06 18.34
N LEU A 110 -6.02 9.87 19.06
CA LEU A 110 -5.77 10.16 20.48
C LEU A 110 -5.86 8.88 21.33
N LEU A 111 -6.84 8.01 21.07
CA LEU A 111 -6.94 6.70 21.73
C LEU A 111 -5.71 5.83 21.42
N THR A 112 -5.22 5.86 20.18
CA THR A 112 -3.99 5.14 19.79
C THR A 112 -2.83 5.63 20.65
N LEU A 113 -2.61 6.95 20.74
CA LEU A 113 -1.55 7.53 21.58
C LEU A 113 -1.71 7.13 23.04
N PHE A 114 -2.92 7.14 23.58
CA PHE A 114 -3.19 6.73 24.95
C PHE A 114 -2.75 5.29 25.20
N PHE A 115 -3.17 4.34 24.37
CA PHE A 115 -2.82 2.92 24.54
C PHE A 115 -1.34 2.63 24.38
N VAL A 116 -0.66 3.34 23.47
CA VAL A 116 0.75 3.08 23.14
C VAL A 116 1.73 3.95 23.93
N SER A 117 1.22 4.87 24.76
CA SER A 117 2.02 5.83 25.53
C SER A 117 3.07 5.18 26.41
N LYS A 118 2.79 3.98 26.95
CA LYS A 118 3.72 3.20 27.78
C LYS A 118 4.77 2.43 26.97
N GLU A 119 4.49 2.18 25.69
CA GLU A 119 5.37 1.43 24.79
C GLU A 119 6.47 2.29 24.19
N ILE A 120 6.21 3.57 23.95
CA ILE A 120 7.20 4.48 23.35
C ILE A 120 8.46 4.63 24.23
N PRO A 121 8.35 4.87 25.56
CA PRO A 121 9.51 4.91 26.44
C PRO A 121 10.27 3.58 26.52
N SER A 122 9.58 2.44 26.46
CA SER A 122 10.24 1.14 26.51
C SER A 122 11.04 0.83 25.24
N ILE A 123 10.58 1.29 24.06
CA ILE A 123 11.38 1.25 22.82
C ILE A 123 12.65 2.10 22.96
N LEU A 124 12.52 3.31 23.50
CA LEU A 124 13.63 4.24 23.65
C LEU A 124 14.65 3.77 24.70
N ALA A 125 14.21 3.05 25.73
CA ALA A 125 15.06 2.57 26.82
C ALA A 125 15.81 1.26 26.52
N ARG A 126 15.16 0.28 25.85
CA ARG A 126 15.73 -1.05 25.54
C ARG A 126 16.45 -1.11 24.19
N GLY A 127 16.32 -0.07 23.37
CA GLY A 127 16.84 -0.08 22.02
C GLY A 127 15.99 -0.91 21.05
N ILE A 128 16.21 -0.67 19.76
CA ILE A 128 15.39 -1.21 18.66
C ILE A 128 15.70 -2.69 18.39
N GLU A 129 16.92 -3.15 18.70
CA GLU A 129 17.39 -4.51 18.43
C GLU A 129 16.77 -5.55 19.38
N GLU A 130 16.84 -5.29 20.69
CA GLU A 130 16.30 -6.16 21.74
C GLU A 130 14.78 -6.33 21.58
N ARG A 131 14.04 -5.23 21.45
CA ARG A 131 12.58 -5.27 21.24
C ARG A 131 12.17 -6.04 19.99
N ARG A 132 13.01 -6.02 18.95
CA ARG A 132 12.74 -6.78 17.74
C ARG A 132 12.93 -8.28 17.98
N ALA A 133 13.98 -8.68 18.69
CA ALA A 133 14.18 -10.09 19.05
C ALA A 133 12.97 -10.62 19.82
N ASP A 134 12.51 -9.87 20.83
CA ASP A 134 11.33 -10.21 21.61
C ASP A 134 10.07 -10.34 20.74
N PHE A 135 9.87 -9.44 19.77
CA PHE A 135 8.72 -9.50 18.85
C PHE A 135 8.74 -10.76 17.97
N TYR A 136 9.90 -11.17 17.47
CA TYR A 136 10.02 -12.35 16.61
C TYR A 136 9.96 -13.67 17.38
N ASN A 137 10.43 -13.67 18.63
CA ASN A 137 10.35 -14.83 19.52
C ASN A 137 8.94 -15.01 20.11
N GLY A 138 8.06 -14.01 19.98
CA GLY A 138 6.72 -14.02 20.57
C GLY A 138 6.70 -13.58 22.04
N ASP A 139 7.81 -13.08 22.56
CA ASP A 139 7.98 -12.61 23.94
C ASP A 139 7.31 -11.24 24.17
N ILE A 140 7.03 -10.50 23.10
CA ILE A 140 6.13 -9.33 23.17
C ILE A 140 4.70 -9.80 22.97
N GLU A 141 3.99 -9.99 24.09
CA GLU A 141 2.55 -10.02 24.05
C GLU A 141 2.01 -8.70 23.47
N ASN A 142 1.08 -8.78 22.51
CA ASN A 142 0.34 -7.60 22.06
C ASN A 142 -0.21 -6.89 23.30
N PHE A 143 0.02 -5.58 23.46
CA PHE A 143 -0.48 -4.82 24.63
C PHE A 143 -1.97 -5.03 24.93
N GLN A 144 -2.74 -5.48 23.93
CA GLN A 144 -4.15 -5.84 24.01
C GLN A 144 -4.43 -7.12 24.84
N SER A 145 -3.50 -8.07 24.95
CA SER A 145 -3.65 -9.30 25.75
C SER A 145 -3.90 -8.99 27.22
N ASN A 146 -3.31 -7.90 27.70
CA ASN A 146 -3.39 -7.42 29.08
C ASN A 146 -4.59 -6.49 29.34
N LEU A 147 -5.43 -6.23 28.32
CA LEU A 147 -6.61 -5.38 28.45
C LEU A 147 -7.88 -6.21 28.60
N SER A 148 -8.80 -5.74 29.44
CA SER A 148 -10.13 -6.33 29.62
C SER A 148 -11.25 -5.29 29.51
N GLY A 149 -12.50 -5.76 29.33
CA GLY A 149 -13.69 -4.91 29.31
C GLY A 149 -13.66 -3.82 28.22
N ILE A 150 -14.01 -2.58 28.61
CA ILE A 150 -14.11 -1.47 27.66
C ILE A 150 -12.76 -1.05 27.08
N ALA A 151 -11.67 -1.20 27.84
CA ALA A 151 -10.32 -0.90 27.36
C ALA A 151 -9.92 -1.84 26.22
N PHE A 152 -10.25 -3.13 26.34
CA PHE A 152 -10.08 -4.10 25.26
C PHE A 152 -10.89 -3.72 24.02
N ALA A 153 -12.18 -3.41 24.17
CA ALA A 153 -13.03 -3.00 23.06
C ALA A 153 -12.53 -1.73 22.35
N LEU A 154 -12.10 -0.72 23.10
CA LEU A 154 -11.53 0.51 22.54
C LEU A 154 -10.18 0.26 21.84
N SER A 155 -9.35 -0.66 22.36
CA SER A 155 -8.10 -1.03 21.71
C SER A 155 -8.34 -1.73 20.37
N TRP A 156 -9.42 -2.51 20.24
CA TRP A 156 -9.81 -3.12 18.96
C TRP A 156 -10.12 -2.07 17.89
N ILE A 157 -10.80 -0.99 18.28
CA ILE A 157 -11.08 0.13 17.38
C ILE A 157 -9.77 0.73 16.87
N THR A 158 -8.78 0.99 17.73
CA THR A 158 -7.49 1.55 17.30
C THR A 158 -6.70 0.57 16.43
N ASN A 159 -6.76 -0.73 16.74
CA ASN A 159 -6.07 -1.78 15.98
C ASN A 159 -6.62 -1.92 14.56
N ILE A 160 -7.94 -1.82 14.37
CA ILE A 160 -8.55 -1.81 13.05
C ILE A 160 -8.26 -0.48 12.34
N PHE A 161 -8.36 0.64 13.06
CA PHE A 161 -8.24 1.97 12.48
C PHE A 161 -6.85 2.32 11.96
N LYS A 162 -5.81 1.66 12.46
CA LYS A 162 -4.46 1.80 11.87
C LYS A 162 -4.48 1.50 10.37
N PHE A 163 -5.28 0.54 9.90
CA PHE A 163 -5.37 0.23 8.47
C PHE A 163 -6.15 1.30 7.68
N PHE A 164 -7.04 2.07 8.32
CA PHE A 164 -7.74 3.22 7.72
C PHE A 164 -6.90 4.47 7.60
N SER A 165 -5.78 4.55 8.31
CA SER A 165 -4.94 5.73 8.40
C SER A 165 -4.47 6.28 7.04
N PRO A 166 -4.08 5.45 6.04
CA PRO A 166 -3.76 5.94 4.70
C PRO A 166 -4.94 6.58 3.98
N LEU A 167 -6.18 6.11 4.20
CA LEU A 167 -7.36 6.75 3.59
C LEU A 167 -7.55 8.17 4.12
N MET A 168 -7.13 8.46 5.36
CA MET A 168 -7.16 9.81 5.93
C MET A 168 -6.20 10.78 5.24
N LEU A 169 -5.18 10.29 4.52
CA LEU A 169 -4.39 11.14 3.62
C LEU A 169 -5.26 11.75 2.53
N LEU A 170 -6.18 10.97 1.94
CA LEU A 170 -7.09 11.49 0.92
C LEU A 170 -7.97 12.62 1.48
N PHE A 171 -8.46 12.47 2.71
CA PHE A 171 -9.24 13.50 3.39
C PHE A 171 -8.39 14.73 3.72
N PHE A 172 -7.17 14.53 4.22
CA PHE A 172 -6.23 15.61 4.50
C PHE A 172 -5.96 16.45 3.26
N PHE A 173 -5.53 15.81 2.17
CA PHE A 173 -5.23 16.48 0.91
C PHE A 173 -6.46 17.15 0.30
N TYR A 174 -7.64 16.53 0.39
CA TYR A 174 -8.89 17.16 -0.02
C TYR A 174 -9.20 18.42 0.81
N SER A 175 -9.04 18.35 2.13
CA SER A 175 -9.34 19.45 3.05
C SER A 175 -8.48 20.68 2.79
N ILE A 176 -7.16 20.50 2.67
CA ILE A 176 -6.24 21.62 2.41
C ILE A 176 -6.42 22.23 1.02
N THR A 177 -6.94 21.45 0.05
CA THR A 177 -7.15 21.90 -1.32
C THR A 177 -8.47 22.66 -1.50
N TYR A 178 -9.57 22.13 -0.93
CA TYR A 178 -10.92 22.57 -1.32
C TYR A 178 -11.79 23.11 -0.18
N MET A 179 -11.45 22.86 1.10
CA MET A 179 -12.41 23.09 2.20
C MET A 179 -12.23 24.42 2.94
N ASN A 180 -11.19 25.22 2.65
CA ASN A 180 -10.88 26.48 3.37
C ASN A 180 -10.98 26.34 4.91
N ASN A 181 -10.66 25.16 5.45
CA ASN A 181 -10.68 24.92 6.90
C ASN A 181 -9.49 25.59 7.59
N SER A 182 -9.62 25.84 8.89
CA SER A 182 -8.55 26.42 9.70
C SER A 182 -7.30 25.53 9.74
N LEU A 183 -6.14 26.13 10.01
CA LEU A 183 -4.87 25.42 10.16
C LEU A 183 -4.97 24.33 11.24
N SER A 184 -5.63 24.62 12.36
CA SER A 184 -5.83 23.67 13.46
C SER A 184 -6.61 22.43 13.00
N PHE A 185 -7.71 22.60 12.24
CA PHE A 185 -8.46 21.46 11.69
C PHE A 185 -7.61 20.62 10.74
N ASN A 186 -6.81 21.26 9.87
CA ASN A 186 -5.94 20.53 8.95
C ASN A 186 -4.78 19.83 9.67
N LEU A 187 -4.25 20.41 10.76
CA LEU A 187 -3.23 19.77 11.60
C LEU A 187 -3.81 18.56 12.33
N MET A 188 -5.00 18.70 12.93
CA MET A 188 -5.75 17.60 13.54
C MET A 188 -5.96 16.44 12.56
N LEU A 189 -6.40 16.75 11.33
CA LEU A 189 -6.60 15.76 10.28
C LEU A 189 -5.29 15.15 9.79
N PHE A 190 -4.19 15.90 9.76
CA PHE A 190 -2.89 15.32 9.45
C PHE A 190 -2.46 14.33 10.53
N LEU A 191 -2.60 14.70 11.80
CA LEU A 191 -2.25 13.82 12.93
C LEU A 191 -3.05 12.50 12.89
N SER A 192 -4.32 12.53 12.49
CA SER A 192 -5.12 11.29 12.38
C SER A 192 -4.60 10.31 11.31
N THR A 193 -3.77 10.77 10.37
CA THR A 193 -3.10 9.91 9.39
C THR A 193 -1.87 9.19 9.97
N LEU A 194 -1.42 9.52 11.19
CA LEU A 194 -0.19 8.97 11.75
C LEU A 194 -0.39 7.69 12.58
N SER A 195 -1.62 7.18 12.71
CA SER A 195 -1.88 5.92 13.44
C SER A 195 -1.07 4.75 12.88
N GLN A 196 -1.03 4.55 11.56
CA GLN A 196 -0.24 3.47 10.97
C GLN A 196 1.28 3.64 11.21
N PRO A 197 1.89 4.82 10.94
CA PRO A 197 3.27 5.08 11.33
C PRO A 197 3.58 4.81 12.82
N ILE A 198 2.70 5.21 13.74
CA ILE A 198 2.89 4.96 15.18
C ILE A 198 2.94 3.46 15.48
N TYR A 199 1.99 2.68 14.96
CA TYR A 199 2.00 1.22 15.09
C TYR A 199 3.25 0.58 14.48
N ALA A 200 3.75 1.15 13.39
CA ALA A 200 4.97 0.68 12.76
C ALA A 200 6.21 0.93 13.65
N VAL A 201 6.28 2.04 14.39
CA VAL A 201 7.35 2.27 15.39
C VAL A 201 7.27 1.23 16.51
N ILE A 202 6.09 0.97 17.04
CA ILE A 202 5.88 0.05 18.17
C ILE A 202 6.29 -1.38 17.83
N ASN A 203 5.97 -1.80 16.60
CA ASN A 203 6.27 -3.13 16.10
C ASN A 203 7.63 -3.21 15.38
N VAL A 204 8.43 -2.14 15.41
CA VAL A 204 9.72 -2.06 14.70
C VAL A 204 9.59 -2.44 13.22
N ASP A 205 8.45 -2.09 12.62
CA ASP A 205 8.13 -2.39 11.22
C ASP A 205 8.49 -1.20 10.32
N ARG A 206 9.09 -1.52 9.17
CA ARG A 206 9.43 -0.55 8.12
C ARG A 206 8.41 -0.57 6.97
N THR A 207 7.72 -1.68 6.79
CA THR A 207 6.81 -1.92 5.67
C THR A 207 5.63 -0.96 5.71
N ASN A 208 5.01 -0.83 6.89
CA ASN A 208 3.91 0.10 7.09
C ASN A 208 4.29 1.58 6.88
N PHE A 209 5.54 1.96 7.17
CA PHE A 209 6.07 3.30 6.86
C PHE A 209 6.20 3.53 5.35
N VAL A 210 6.79 2.57 4.63
CA VAL A 210 6.91 2.64 3.17
C VAL A 210 5.53 2.76 2.53
N TYR A 211 4.55 1.99 2.98
CA TYR A 211 3.18 2.05 2.46
C TYR A 211 2.49 3.38 2.72
N TYR A 212 2.66 3.93 3.92
CA TYR A 212 2.16 5.26 4.20
C TYR A 212 2.79 6.30 3.26
N LEU A 213 4.11 6.24 3.05
CA LEU A 213 4.82 7.18 2.19
C LEU A 213 4.37 7.06 0.72
N LEU A 214 4.20 5.84 0.22
CA LEU A 214 3.69 5.59 -1.12
C LEU A 214 2.28 6.17 -1.31
N MET A 215 1.40 6.05 -0.31
CA MET A 215 0.06 6.66 -0.40
C MET A 215 0.08 8.17 -0.19
N PHE A 216 1.00 8.70 0.61
CA PHE A 216 1.20 10.13 0.77
C PHE A 216 1.63 10.76 -0.56
N CYS A 217 2.63 10.17 -1.23
CA CYS A 217 3.09 10.59 -2.55
C CYS A 217 1.97 10.46 -3.60
N PHE A 218 1.19 9.37 -3.57
CA PHE A 218 0.01 9.23 -4.42
C PHE A 218 -0.99 10.39 -4.22
N CYS A 219 -1.38 10.68 -2.97
CA CYS A 219 -2.31 11.77 -2.69
C CYS A 219 -1.72 13.14 -3.10
N TYR A 220 -0.42 13.37 -2.88
CA TYR A 220 0.26 14.56 -3.38
C TYR A 220 0.12 14.68 -4.90
N VAL A 221 0.44 13.63 -5.66
CA VAL A 221 0.33 13.63 -7.13
C VAL A 221 -1.10 13.84 -7.61
N LEU A 222 -2.09 13.27 -6.92
CA LEU A 222 -3.50 13.44 -7.25
C LEU A 222 -3.96 14.90 -7.14
N PHE A 223 -3.53 15.62 -6.09
CA PHE A 223 -4.01 16.97 -5.77
C PHE A 223 -3.07 18.12 -6.18
N LYS A 224 -1.78 17.88 -6.48
CA LYS A 224 -0.76 18.93 -6.67
C LYS A 224 -1.09 19.98 -7.74
N ASP A 225 -1.83 19.60 -8.78
CA ASP A 225 -2.20 20.50 -9.88
C ASP A 225 -3.37 21.42 -9.50
N LYS A 226 -4.01 21.15 -8.35
CA LYS A 226 -5.20 21.84 -7.83
C LYS A 226 -4.85 22.75 -6.64
N PHE A 227 -3.61 22.71 -6.17
CA PHE A 227 -3.11 23.62 -5.14
C PHE A 227 -2.94 25.04 -5.70
N SER A 228 -3.22 26.03 -4.86
CA SER A 228 -2.72 27.39 -5.10
C SER A 228 -1.18 27.41 -5.06
N ALA A 229 -0.56 28.39 -5.72
CA ALA A 229 0.90 28.50 -5.77
C ALA A 229 1.53 28.55 -4.37
N SER A 230 0.92 29.27 -3.42
CA SER A 230 1.35 29.34 -2.02
C SER A 230 1.25 27.99 -1.32
N LEU A 231 0.13 27.27 -1.48
CA LEU A 231 -0.06 25.95 -0.87
C LEU A 231 0.93 24.93 -1.43
N LYS A 232 1.19 24.96 -2.74
CA LYS A 232 2.10 24.03 -3.41
C LYS A 232 3.51 24.06 -2.82
N ASN A 233 4.05 25.24 -2.51
CA ASN A 233 5.37 25.37 -1.90
C ASN A 233 5.37 24.86 -0.44
N LYS A 234 4.34 25.20 0.35
CA LYS A 234 4.20 24.70 1.73
C LYS A 234 4.13 23.18 1.78
N VAL A 235 3.30 22.57 0.92
CA VAL A 235 3.15 21.11 0.85
C VAL A 235 4.43 20.44 0.34
N LYS A 236 5.18 21.05 -0.58
CA LYS A 236 6.49 20.52 -1.02
C LYS A 236 7.50 20.46 0.13
N ILE A 237 7.63 21.54 0.90
CA ILE A 237 8.53 21.58 2.07
C ILE A 237 8.07 20.54 3.10
N PHE A 238 6.77 20.49 3.36
CA PHE A 238 6.19 19.51 4.28
C PHE A 238 6.46 18.06 3.83
N LEU A 239 6.26 17.76 2.55
CA LEU A 239 6.59 16.46 1.95
C LEU A 239 8.08 16.13 2.15
N LEU A 240 8.98 17.09 1.89
CA LEU A 240 10.41 16.89 2.09
C LEU A 240 10.72 16.55 3.56
N VAL A 241 10.14 17.27 4.51
CA VAL A 241 10.32 16.99 5.95
C VAL A 241 9.83 15.59 6.31
N ILE A 242 8.61 15.22 5.88
CA ILE A 242 8.04 13.89 6.17
C ILE A 242 8.89 12.78 5.55
N VAL A 243 9.29 12.92 4.28
CA VAL A 243 10.17 11.96 3.59
C VAL A 243 11.49 11.83 4.34
N SER A 244 12.11 12.93 4.75
CA SER A 244 13.39 12.92 5.48
C SER A 244 13.29 12.23 6.84
N VAL A 245 12.24 12.53 7.63
CA VAL A 245 12.00 11.87 8.92
C VAL A 245 11.81 10.36 8.74
N PHE A 246 11.06 9.97 7.71
CA PHE A 246 10.76 8.56 7.44
C PHE A 246 11.99 7.82 6.90
N ALA A 247 12.78 8.47 6.04
CA ALA A 247 14.04 7.94 5.56
C ALA A 247 15.03 7.72 6.72
N LEU A 248 15.10 8.67 7.65
CA LEU A 248 15.92 8.55 8.86
C LEU A 248 15.47 7.36 9.72
N TYR A 249 14.17 7.20 9.98
CA TYR A 249 13.65 6.05 10.71
C TYR A 249 13.99 4.72 10.02
N ILE A 250 13.75 4.63 8.70
CA ILE A 250 14.09 3.43 7.92
C ILE A 250 15.58 3.14 8.00
N ALA A 251 16.44 4.16 7.92
CA ALA A 251 17.89 4.00 8.05
C ALA A 251 18.27 3.44 9.42
N ILE A 252 17.74 4.01 10.51
CA ILE A 252 18.01 3.54 11.89
C ILE A 252 17.62 2.08 12.06
N VAL A 253 16.39 1.71 11.70
CA VAL A 253 15.91 0.32 11.83
C VAL A 253 16.68 -0.63 10.90
N SER A 254 17.19 -0.13 9.77
CA SER A 254 18.00 -0.93 8.85
C SER A 254 19.42 -1.14 9.36
N ILE A 255 20.06 -0.13 9.96
CA ILE A 255 21.36 -0.25 10.63
C ILE A 255 21.24 -1.32 11.72
N ALA A 256 20.25 -1.17 12.61
CA ALA A 256 19.96 -2.12 13.68
C ALA A 256 19.66 -3.56 13.21
N ARG A 257 19.48 -3.79 11.91
CA ARG A 257 19.19 -5.13 11.35
C ARG A 257 20.34 -5.72 10.55
N PHE A 258 21.15 -4.87 9.93
CA PHE A 258 22.07 -5.27 8.87
C PHE A 258 23.50 -4.79 9.11
N ASN A 259 23.81 -4.17 10.25
CA ASN A 259 25.17 -3.73 10.56
C ASN A 259 26.17 -4.90 10.51
N ASP A 260 25.73 -6.10 10.90
CA ASP A 260 26.58 -7.30 10.95
C ASP A 260 26.43 -8.23 9.74
N ARG A 261 25.75 -7.82 8.65
CA ARG A 261 25.56 -8.65 7.46
C ARG A 261 26.34 -8.12 6.25
N ASP A 262 26.85 -9.02 5.42
CA ASP A 262 27.48 -8.68 4.15
C ASP A 262 26.54 -7.83 3.26
N GLY A 263 27.08 -6.71 2.77
CA GLY A 263 26.37 -5.69 1.97
C GLY A 263 25.73 -4.54 2.77
N GLY A 264 25.70 -4.60 4.10
CA GLY A 264 25.24 -3.52 4.98
C GLY A 264 23.82 -2.99 4.68
N VAL A 265 23.57 -1.75 5.09
CA VAL A 265 22.26 -1.07 4.94
C VAL A 265 21.89 -0.86 3.47
N TRP A 266 22.85 -0.42 2.65
CA TRP A 266 22.64 -0.15 1.23
C TRP A 266 22.28 -1.41 0.45
N GLY A 267 23.01 -2.51 0.66
CA GLY A 267 22.70 -3.80 0.05
C GLY A 267 21.33 -4.33 0.50
N SER A 268 20.89 -4.05 1.73
CA SER A 268 19.54 -4.43 2.17
C SER A 268 18.44 -3.66 1.44
N VAL A 269 18.54 -2.33 1.34
CA VAL A 269 17.53 -1.52 0.65
C VAL A 269 17.42 -1.92 -0.81
N LEU A 270 18.56 -2.12 -1.48
CA LEU A 270 18.61 -2.54 -2.86
C LEU A 270 18.00 -3.93 -3.07
N ARG A 271 18.30 -4.88 -2.17
CA ARG A 271 17.68 -6.23 -2.17
C ARG A 271 16.17 -6.14 -2.07
N TYR A 272 15.62 -5.41 -1.10
CA TYR A 272 14.18 -5.32 -0.91
C TYR A 272 13.44 -4.65 -2.08
N ALA A 273 14.06 -3.65 -2.72
CA ALA A 273 13.47 -2.95 -3.85
C ALA A 273 13.59 -3.72 -5.18
N GLY A 274 14.69 -4.47 -5.38
CA GLY A 274 14.96 -5.22 -6.61
C GLY A 274 14.42 -6.65 -6.63
N GLN A 275 14.23 -7.28 -5.46
CA GLN A 275 13.74 -8.65 -5.37
C GLN A 275 12.38 -8.94 -6.00
N PRO A 276 11.38 -8.03 -6.01
CA PRO A 276 10.03 -8.43 -6.42
C PRO A 276 9.94 -8.94 -7.86
N TYR A 277 10.67 -8.30 -8.78
CA TYR A 277 10.76 -8.76 -10.17
C TYR A 277 11.48 -10.10 -10.29
N MET A 278 12.61 -10.27 -9.58
CA MET A 278 13.38 -11.52 -9.60
C MET A 278 12.54 -12.69 -9.09
N ASN A 279 11.80 -12.47 -8.00
CA ASN A 279 10.93 -13.48 -7.38
C ASN A 279 9.73 -13.81 -8.25
N PHE A 280 9.11 -12.80 -8.87
CA PHE A 280 8.09 -13.07 -9.86
C PHE A 280 8.61 -14.01 -10.94
N CYS A 281 9.80 -13.73 -11.49
CA CYS A 281 10.37 -14.57 -12.55
C CYS A 281 10.74 -15.96 -12.05
N TYR A 282 11.32 -16.07 -10.85
CA TYR A 282 11.64 -17.35 -10.21
C TYR A 282 10.41 -18.24 -10.07
N PHE A 283 9.34 -17.72 -9.48
CA PHE A 283 8.09 -18.47 -9.40
C PHE A 283 7.48 -18.73 -10.78
N PHE A 284 7.62 -17.81 -11.73
CA PHE A 284 7.08 -18.02 -13.08
C PHE A 284 7.78 -19.17 -13.79
N ASP A 285 9.10 -19.29 -13.68
CA ASP A 285 9.86 -20.31 -14.39
C ASP A 285 9.86 -21.66 -13.67
N CYS A 286 9.96 -21.64 -12.34
CA CYS A 286 10.30 -22.83 -11.55
C CYS A 286 9.15 -23.36 -10.69
N TYR A 287 8.14 -22.55 -10.39
CA TYR A 287 7.07 -22.97 -9.49
C TYR A 287 5.94 -23.66 -10.25
N ASP A 288 5.78 -24.95 -9.99
CA ASP A 288 4.59 -25.68 -10.37
C ASP A 288 3.54 -25.54 -9.26
N ASN A 289 2.37 -25.03 -9.62
CA ASN A 289 1.30 -24.76 -8.66
C ASN A 289 0.55 -26.06 -8.33
N VAL A 290 1.12 -26.84 -7.42
CA VAL A 290 0.52 -28.11 -6.95
C VAL A 290 -0.70 -27.85 -6.05
N HIS A 291 -0.71 -26.72 -5.33
CA HIS A 291 -1.78 -26.35 -4.40
C HIS A 291 -2.43 -25.02 -4.79
N LYS A 292 -3.69 -25.10 -5.21
CA LYS A 292 -4.51 -23.92 -5.45
C LYS A 292 -5.22 -23.50 -4.18
N SER A 293 -5.13 -22.22 -3.85
CA SER A 293 -5.73 -21.62 -2.67
C SER A 293 -6.26 -20.24 -2.99
N PHE A 294 -7.32 -19.81 -2.29
CA PHE A 294 -7.79 -18.44 -2.33
C PHE A 294 -7.44 -17.68 -1.05
N VAL A 295 -6.55 -18.21 -0.20
CA VAL A 295 -6.31 -17.69 1.14
C VAL A 295 -5.89 -16.21 1.15
N ARG A 296 -5.04 -15.77 0.21
CA ARG A 296 -4.71 -14.34 0.10
C ARG A 296 -5.73 -13.52 -0.69
N ILE A 297 -6.50 -14.13 -1.61
CA ILE A 297 -7.45 -13.40 -2.48
C ILE A 297 -8.77 -13.12 -1.74
N PHE A 298 -9.25 -14.09 -0.97
CA PHE A 298 -10.48 -14.02 -0.17
C PHE A 298 -10.19 -14.33 1.31
N PRO A 299 -9.36 -13.53 1.99
CA PRO A 299 -8.91 -13.83 3.33
C PRO A 299 -10.02 -13.82 4.38
N MET A 300 -11.08 -13.03 4.19
CA MET A 300 -12.25 -13.07 5.09
C MET A 300 -13.03 -14.38 4.95
N THR A 301 -13.23 -14.87 3.71
CA THR A 301 -13.88 -16.15 3.46
C THR A 301 -13.08 -17.28 4.08
N HIS A 302 -11.76 -17.27 3.90
CA HIS A 302 -10.87 -18.28 4.48
C HIS A 302 -10.82 -18.23 6.01
N HIS A 303 -10.76 -17.04 6.59
CA HIS A 303 -10.77 -16.87 8.05
C HIS A 303 -12.10 -17.35 8.66
N PHE A 304 -13.24 -16.84 8.19
CA PHE A 304 -14.53 -17.07 8.84
C PHE A 304 -15.19 -18.41 8.47
N LEU A 305 -14.94 -18.97 7.28
CA LEU A 305 -15.59 -20.21 6.83
C LEU A 305 -14.67 -21.43 6.85
N PHE A 306 -13.36 -21.23 6.72
CA PHE A 306 -12.39 -22.32 6.61
C PHE A 306 -11.38 -22.35 7.75
N GLU A 307 -11.44 -21.40 8.69
CA GLU A 307 -10.51 -21.25 9.81
C GLU A 307 -9.03 -21.30 9.36
N LYS A 308 -8.77 -20.73 8.17
CA LYS A 308 -7.44 -20.69 7.55
C LYS A 308 -7.04 -19.26 7.27
N GLU A 309 -5.79 -18.95 7.54
CA GLU A 309 -5.20 -17.64 7.27
C GLU A 309 -3.89 -17.76 6.51
N TYR A 310 -3.56 -16.71 5.76
CA TYR A 310 -2.20 -16.56 5.27
C TYR A 310 -1.31 -16.17 6.45
N GLY A 311 -0.42 -17.07 6.83
CA GLY A 311 0.48 -16.91 7.95
C GLY A 311 1.64 -17.90 7.88
N ARG A 312 2.40 -18.01 8.98
CA ARG A 312 3.56 -18.89 9.07
C ARG A 312 3.23 -20.34 8.72
N GLU A 313 2.15 -20.88 9.27
CA GLU A 313 1.69 -22.24 9.00
C GLU A 313 1.40 -22.51 7.52
N TYR A 314 0.73 -21.58 6.83
CA TYR A 314 0.48 -21.74 5.39
C TYR A 314 1.78 -21.65 4.57
N MET A 315 2.71 -20.78 4.97
CA MET A 315 4.01 -20.67 4.31
C MET A 315 4.86 -21.93 4.50
N GLU A 316 4.87 -22.49 5.71
CA GLU A 316 5.53 -23.76 6.04
C GLU A 316 4.88 -24.93 5.29
N TYR A 317 3.55 -25.00 5.26
CA TYR A 317 2.83 -26.00 4.47
C TYR A 317 3.22 -25.97 2.98
N VAL A 318 3.25 -24.78 2.36
CA VAL A 318 3.66 -24.68 0.95
C VAL A 318 5.13 -25.05 0.78
N PHE A 319 6.00 -24.65 1.70
CA PHE A 319 7.42 -25.02 1.67
C PHE A 319 7.62 -26.53 1.77
N ASP A 320 6.96 -27.21 2.69
CA ASP A 320 7.09 -28.65 2.90
C ASP A 320 6.63 -29.48 1.69
N ASN A 321 5.63 -28.98 0.95
CA ASN A 321 5.07 -29.67 -0.22
C ASN A 321 5.76 -29.33 -1.54
N THR A 322 6.38 -28.16 -1.66
CA THR A 322 6.93 -27.67 -2.94
C THR A 322 8.43 -27.42 -2.91
N GLY A 323 9.02 -27.26 -1.72
CA GLY A 323 10.39 -26.76 -1.53
C GLY A 323 10.54 -25.25 -1.74
N PHE A 324 9.46 -24.53 -2.03
CA PHE A 324 9.50 -23.08 -2.29
C PHE A 324 9.04 -22.27 -1.09
N PHE A 325 9.89 -21.34 -0.63
CA PHE A 325 9.52 -20.39 0.42
C PHE A 325 8.78 -19.19 -0.19
N ILE A 326 7.49 -19.06 0.17
CA ILE A 326 6.59 -18.06 -0.42
C ILE A 326 6.47 -16.76 0.40
N GLY A 327 7.19 -16.67 1.53
CA GLY A 327 7.23 -15.49 2.42
C GLY A 327 8.15 -14.37 1.92
N ILE A 328 8.29 -14.21 0.61
CA ILE A 328 9.18 -13.25 -0.05
C ILE A 328 8.39 -12.27 -0.92
N PHE A 329 8.95 -11.10 -1.20
CA PHE A 329 8.26 -10.12 -2.05
C PHE A 329 8.28 -10.63 -3.49
N SER A 330 7.11 -10.99 -4.04
CA SER A 330 6.96 -11.55 -5.38
C SER A 330 6.08 -10.70 -6.29
N THR A 331 5.74 -9.48 -5.85
CA THR A 331 4.65 -8.63 -6.37
C THR A 331 3.25 -9.20 -6.14
N PHE A 332 2.21 -8.40 -6.32
CA PHE A 332 0.84 -8.90 -6.23
C PHE A 332 0.52 -9.96 -7.30
N LEU A 333 1.16 -9.88 -8.48
CA LEU A 333 1.00 -10.90 -9.52
C LEU A 333 1.67 -12.22 -9.12
N GLY A 334 2.85 -12.15 -8.50
CA GLY A 334 3.53 -13.34 -7.99
C GLY A 334 2.71 -14.01 -6.91
N ASP A 335 2.15 -13.25 -5.97
CA ASP A 335 1.29 -13.82 -4.91
C ASP A 335 0.05 -14.50 -5.49
N TRP A 336 -0.61 -13.88 -6.48
CA TRP A 336 -1.75 -14.49 -7.18
C TRP A 336 -1.33 -15.73 -7.98
N MET A 337 -0.13 -15.76 -8.56
CA MET A 337 0.38 -16.92 -9.28
C MET A 337 0.73 -18.08 -8.33
N ILE A 338 1.32 -17.78 -7.18
CA ILE A 338 1.63 -18.77 -6.15
C ILE A 338 0.35 -19.42 -5.64
N ASP A 339 -0.73 -18.65 -5.48
CA ASP A 339 -1.98 -19.17 -4.93
C ASP A 339 -2.90 -19.79 -5.99
N LEU A 340 -2.98 -19.24 -7.21
CA LEU A 340 -3.96 -19.64 -8.22
C LEU A 340 -3.36 -20.34 -9.45
N GLY A 341 -2.03 -20.41 -9.52
CA GLY A 341 -1.29 -20.77 -10.72
C GLY A 341 -1.31 -19.67 -11.78
N LYS A 342 -0.57 -19.87 -12.88
CA LYS A 342 -0.41 -18.89 -13.97
C LYS A 342 -1.76 -18.50 -14.60
N SER A 343 -2.63 -19.47 -14.88
CA SER A 343 -3.94 -19.22 -15.48
C SER A 343 -4.88 -18.49 -14.50
N GLY A 344 -4.88 -18.89 -13.23
CA GLY A 344 -5.68 -18.24 -12.20
C GLY A 344 -5.25 -16.79 -11.94
N MET A 345 -3.94 -16.52 -11.94
CA MET A 345 -3.40 -15.15 -11.90
C MET A 345 -3.94 -14.30 -13.07
N VAL A 346 -3.92 -14.82 -14.30
CA VAL A 346 -4.44 -14.11 -15.48
C VAL A 346 -5.93 -13.82 -15.32
N CYS A 347 -6.74 -14.78 -14.86
CA CYS A 347 -8.16 -14.57 -14.61
C CYS A 347 -8.41 -13.49 -13.54
N ALA A 348 -7.71 -13.55 -12.40
CA ALA A 348 -7.81 -12.57 -11.33
C ALA A 348 -7.40 -11.16 -11.80
N LEU A 349 -6.34 -11.07 -12.61
CA LEU A 349 -5.87 -9.83 -13.21
C LEU A 349 -6.90 -9.22 -14.16
N LEU A 350 -7.50 -10.02 -15.03
CA LEU A 350 -8.52 -9.54 -15.96
C LEU A 350 -9.75 -9.04 -15.20
N LEU A 351 -10.18 -9.75 -14.16
CA LEU A 351 -11.26 -9.32 -13.27
C LEU A 351 -10.91 -7.99 -12.58
N PHE A 352 -9.73 -7.87 -11.99
CA PHE A 352 -9.26 -6.63 -11.35
C PHE A 352 -9.24 -5.46 -12.34
N SER A 353 -8.73 -5.69 -13.56
CA SER A 353 -8.63 -4.66 -14.60
C SER A 353 -10.02 -4.22 -15.09
N PHE A 354 -10.93 -5.17 -15.27
CA PHE A 354 -12.33 -4.92 -15.62
C PHE A 354 -13.05 -4.11 -14.54
N MET A 355 -12.93 -4.52 -13.26
CA MET A 355 -13.54 -3.81 -12.14
C MET A 355 -12.98 -2.38 -12.03
N SER A 356 -11.66 -2.23 -12.08
CA SER A 356 -10.99 -0.92 -12.03
C SER A 356 -11.52 0.00 -13.15
N TYR A 357 -11.61 -0.51 -14.38
CA TYR A 357 -12.17 0.25 -15.50
C TYR A 357 -13.63 0.66 -15.25
N PHE A 358 -14.48 -0.30 -14.86
CA PHE A 358 -15.90 -0.07 -14.63
C PHE A 358 -16.17 0.98 -13.55
N PHE A 359 -15.50 0.88 -12.40
CA PHE A 359 -15.72 1.77 -11.27
C PHE A 359 -15.09 3.17 -11.43
N LEU A 360 -14.05 3.30 -12.26
CA LEU A 360 -13.32 4.55 -12.46
C LEU A 360 -13.69 5.30 -13.74
N ARG A 361 -14.51 4.71 -14.63
CA ARG A 361 -14.88 5.28 -15.94
C ARG A 361 -15.37 6.73 -15.93
N GLU A 362 -15.99 7.17 -14.84
CA GLU A 362 -16.48 8.56 -14.67
C GLU A 362 -15.33 9.59 -14.85
N GLY A 363 -14.13 9.26 -14.37
CA GLY A 363 -12.95 10.13 -14.46
C GLY A 363 -12.31 10.20 -15.85
N ASN A 364 -12.74 9.38 -16.82
CA ASN A 364 -12.22 9.43 -18.19
C ASN A 364 -12.88 10.54 -19.03
N PHE A 365 -14.10 10.94 -18.69
CA PHE A 365 -14.94 11.77 -19.55
C PHE A 365 -15.34 13.11 -18.92
N GLN A 366 -15.07 13.30 -17.63
CA GLN A 366 -15.57 14.44 -16.87
C GLN A 366 -14.41 15.29 -16.33
N SER A 367 -14.55 16.61 -16.44
CA SER A 367 -13.64 17.59 -15.82
C SER A 367 -13.93 17.76 -14.32
N GLU A 368 -15.12 17.35 -13.87
CA GLU A 368 -15.54 17.34 -12.47
C GLU A 368 -15.96 15.92 -12.04
N VAL A 369 -15.45 15.48 -10.89
CA VAL A 369 -15.78 14.17 -10.31
C VAL A 369 -16.21 14.34 -8.86
N ASP A 370 -16.99 13.40 -8.33
CA ASP A 370 -17.36 13.43 -6.90
C ASP A 370 -16.22 12.89 -6.01
N PHE A 371 -16.17 13.30 -4.74
CA PHE A 371 -15.19 12.81 -3.76
C PHE A 371 -15.21 11.27 -3.61
N SER A 372 -16.38 10.63 -3.81
CA SER A 372 -16.50 9.17 -3.85
C SER A 372 -15.65 8.53 -4.95
N TRP A 373 -15.45 9.21 -6.08
CA TRP A 373 -14.55 8.77 -7.15
C TRP A 373 -13.10 8.73 -6.68
N CYS A 374 -12.67 9.71 -5.88
CA CYS A 374 -11.32 9.71 -5.31
C CYS A 374 -11.10 8.52 -4.36
N ILE A 375 -12.13 8.15 -3.57
CA ILE A 375 -12.08 6.97 -2.70
C ILE A 375 -11.99 5.69 -3.55
N LYS A 376 -12.81 5.55 -4.60
CA LYS A 376 -12.70 4.41 -5.54
C LYS A 376 -11.31 4.32 -6.14
N LEU A 377 -10.75 5.44 -6.63
CA LEU A 377 -9.41 5.48 -7.17
C LEU A 377 -8.38 5.02 -6.14
N PHE A 378 -8.47 5.52 -4.90
CA PHE A 378 -7.58 5.14 -3.80
C PHE A 378 -7.57 3.61 -3.57
N ILE A 379 -8.73 2.97 -3.59
CA ILE A 379 -8.87 1.52 -3.37
C ILE A 379 -8.26 0.71 -4.50
N PHE A 380 -8.51 1.09 -5.76
CA PHE A 380 -8.02 0.31 -6.90
C PHE A 380 -6.53 0.55 -7.16
N ILE A 381 -6.05 1.79 -7.02
CA ILE A 381 -4.65 2.15 -7.29
C ILE A 381 -3.68 1.63 -6.20
N SER A 382 -4.17 1.37 -4.99
CA SER A 382 -3.36 0.80 -3.91
C SER A 382 -2.86 -0.61 -4.25
N VAL A 383 -3.61 -1.38 -5.06
CA VAL A 383 -3.23 -2.73 -5.49
C VAL A 383 -1.90 -2.71 -6.25
N PRO A 384 -1.73 -1.95 -7.35
CA PRO A 384 -0.42 -1.87 -8.00
C PRO A 384 0.61 -1.06 -7.21
N ILE A 385 0.22 -0.04 -6.42
CA ILE A 385 1.18 0.73 -5.61
C ILE A 385 1.85 -0.15 -4.55
N PHE A 386 1.09 -0.90 -3.76
CA PHE A 386 1.64 -1.82 -2.76
C PHE A 386 2.13 -3.12 -3.39
N GLY A 387 1.48 -3.50 -4.49
CA GLY A 387 1.76 -4.68 -5.29
C GLY A 387 3.14 -4.67 -5.96
N ILE A 388 3.91 -3.59 -5.88
CA ILE A 388 5.34 -3.64 -6.18
C ILE A 388 6.08 -4.61 -5.26
N PHE A 389 5.58 -4.88 -4.05
CA PHE A 389 6.16 -5.85 -3.12
C PHE A 389 5.33 -7.12 -3.01
N TYR A 390 4.05 -7.00 -2.66
CA TYR A 390 3.12 -8.12 -2.45
C TYR A 390 1.66 -7.64 -2.48
N TYR A 391 0.71 -8.56 -2.56
CA TYR A 391 -0.73 -8.27 -2.52
C TYR A 391 -1.17 -7.84 -1.12
N ARG A 392 -1.26 -6.53 -0.85
CA ARG A 392 -1.51 -5.98 0.50
C ARG A 392 -2.79 -6.48 1.18
N TYR A 393 -3.83 -6.82 0.44
CA TYR A 393 -5.12 -7.21 0.99
C TYR A 393 -5.18 -8.70 1.37
N TYR A 394 -4.03 -9.32 1.68
CA TYR A 394 -3.93 -10.76 1.96
C TYR A 394 -4.49 -11.19 3.33
N SER A 395 -4.77 -10.27 4.25
CA SER A 395 -5.29 -10.60 5.59
C SER A 395 -6.70 -10.05 5.80
N TYR A 396 -7.49 -10.73 6.64
CA TYR A 396 -8.89 -10.37 6.87
C TYR A 396 -9.01 -8.96 7.47
N SER A 397 -8.09 -8.56 8.36
CA SER A 397 -8.10 -7.22 8.97
C SER A 397 -7.86 -6.11 7.93
N VAL A 398 -7.01 -6.35 6.94
CA VAL A 398 -6.76 -5.39 5.84
C VAL A 398 -7.89 -5.43 4.81
N MET A 399 -8.58 -6.56 4.66
CA MET A 399 -9.77 -6.65 3.81
C MET A 399 -10.96 -5.85 4.38
N PHE A 400 -11.16 -5.84 5.70
CA PHE A 400 -12.12 -4.93 6.35
C PHE A 400 -11.86 -3.46 5.97
N TYR A 401 -10.58 -3.08 5.87
CA TYR A 401 -10.20 -1.75 5.39
C TYR A 401 -10.70 -1.46 3.97
N CYS A 402 -10.55 -2.42 3.06
CA CYS A 402 -11.04 -2.33 1.69
C CYS A 402 -12.57 -2.16 1.66
N LEU A 403 -13.29 -3.03 2.37
CA LEU A 403 -14.75 -3.03 2.43
C LEU A 403 -15.33 -1.75 3.01
N PHE A 404 -14.77 -1.26 4.12
CA PHE A 404 -15.20 0.01 4.68
C PHE A 404 -14.88 1.18 3.76
N SER A 405 -13.74 1.18 3.08
CA SER A 405 -13.43 2.22 2.07
C SER A 405 -14.47 2.20 0.93
N MET A 406 -14.90 1.01 0.49
CA MET A 406 -16.00 0.88 -0.49
C MET A 406 -17.32 1.39 0.07
N PHE A 407 -17.67 1.04 1.31
CA PHE A 407 -18.84 1.56 2.01
C PHE A 407 -18.81 3.09 2.07
N MET A 408 -17.67 3.68 2.41
CA MET A 408 -17.47 5.14 2.41
C MET A 408 -17.68 5.76 1.02
N ALA A 409 -17.17 5.13 -0.03
CA ALA A 409 -17.42 5.58 -1.40
C ALA A 409 -18.92 5.59 -1.74
N LEU A 410 -19.67 4.55 -1.33
CA LEU A 410 -21.12 4.49 -1.50
C LEU A 410 -21.83 5.59 -0.71
N VAL A 411 -21.49 5.76 0.57
CA VAL A 411 -22.08 6.78 1.43
C VAL A 411 -21.82 8.18 0.89
N PHE A 412 -20.64 8.48 0.35
CA PHE A 412 -20.38 9.80 -0.27
C PHE A 412 -21.06 9.99 -1.63
N ARG A 413 -21.43 8.91 -2.33
CA ARG A 413 -22.09 8.97 -3.65
C ARG A 413 -23.60 9.24 -3.54
N TYR A 414 -24.30 8.51 -2.68
CA TYR A 414 -25.77 8.54 -2.63
C TYR A 414 -26.28 9.45 -1.52
N ASN A 415 -27.24 10.33 -1.82
CA ASN A 415 -28.00 11.02 -0.77
C ASN A 415 -28.99 10.02 -0.16
N ILE A 416 -28.89 9.79 1.15
CA ILE A 416 -29.98 9.17 1.89
C ILE A 416 -30.95 10.33 2.13
N ASN A 417 -31.90 10.51 1.21
CA ASN A 417 -33.05 11.36 1.47
C ASN A 417 -33.87 10.65 2.54
N TYR A 418 -33.72 11.06 3.80
CA TYR A 418 -34.75 10.80 4.80
C TYR A 418 -35.99 11.55 4.32
N GLY A 419 -36.99 10.81 3.86
CA GLY A 419 -38.12 11.34 3.14
C GLY A 419 -38.76 12.54 3.84
N THR A 420 -38.72 13.69 3.19
CA THR A 420 -39.94 14.46 3.02
C THR A 420 -40.62 13.90 1.79
N ASN A 421 -41.67 13.12 2.02
CA ASN A 421 -42.62 12.74 0.99
C ASN A 421 -43.05 14.00 0.23
N ARG A 422 -42.74 14.04 -1.07
CA ARG A 422 -43.69 14.45 -2.10
C ARG A 422 -43.19 13.94 -3.44
N ILE A 423 -43.83 12.85 -3.86
CA ILE A 423 -44.02 12.50 -5.26
C ILE A 423 -44.80 13.65 -5.89
N VAL A 424 -44.22 14.31 -6.90
CA VAL A 424 -44.84 14.52 -8.21
C VAL A 424 -43.73 14.39 -9.24
#